data_AF-A0AAJ1A576-F1
#
_entry.id   AF-A0AAJ1A576-F1
#
_cell.length_a   1.000
_cell.length_b   1.000
_cell.length_c   1.000
_cell.angle_alpha   90.00
_cell.angle_beta   90.00
_cell.angle_gamma   90.00
#
_symmetry.space_group_name_H-M   'P 1'
#
loop_
_entity.id
_entity.type
_entity.pdbx_description
1 polymer ?
#
loop_
_entity_poly.entity_id
_entity_poly.type
_entity_poly.pdbx_seq_one_letter_code
_entity_poly.pdbx_strand_id
1 'polypeptide(L)'
;MKSIFSYLIAAAMIALCGCTTTSDSFRQKSVSKTVLSGEKTKLGQTWHVNKDCSFVGYLPTHVIEQPKHGRFQLVREPVFPYEKGELAKCRTVKVQGEVGYYISEPGYIGSDKIVVRSPSGNGRVDETIMNVNVVK
;
A
#
# COMPACT_ATOMS: atom_id res chain seq x y z
N MET A 1 31.30 60.49 36.38
CA MET A 1 30.66 60.52 35.05
C MET A 1 30.81 59.14 34.42
N LYS A 2 29.71 58.59 33.90
CA LYS A 2 29.49 57.21 33.44
C LYS A 2 30.22 56.90 32.12
N SER A 3 30.74 55.68 31.98
CA SER A 3 30.93 54.97 30.69
C SER A 3 31.16 53.46 30.98
N ILE A 4 30.16 52.58 30.83
CA ILE A 4 29.79 51.71 29.67
C ILE A 4 30.74 50.50 29.46
N PHE A 5 30.13 49.38 29.05
CA PHE A 5 30.64 48.10 28.50
C PHE A 5 30.66 46.92 29.49
N SER A 6 30.08 45.74 29.23
CA SER A 6 29.11 45.25 28.24
C SER A 6 28.68 43.85 28.72
N TYR A 7 27.39 43.54 28.64
CA TYR A 7 26.81 42.23 28.89
C TYR A 7 27.15 41.25 27.77
N LEU A 8 27.58 40.02 28.11
CA LEU A 8 27.58 38.86 27.22
C LEU A 8 26.86 37.71 27.92
N ILE A 9 25.55 37.64 27.68
CA ILE A 9 24.70 36.49 28.04
C ILE A 9 24.80 35.50 26.89
N ALA A 10 25.48 34.37 27.10
CA ALA A 10 25.51 33.27 26.15
C ALA A 10 24.19 32.48 26.26
N ALA A 11 23.24 32.76 25.36
CA ALA A 11 22.04 31.96 25.19
C ALA A 11 22.39 30.68 24.41
N ALA A 12 22.49 29.56 25.11
CA ALA A 12 22.56 28.23 24.48
C ALA A 12 21.17 27.86 23.95
N MET A 13 20.93 28.07 22.64
CA MET A 13 19.76 27.53 21.97
C MET A 13 19.95 26.02 21.78
N ILE A 14 19.34 25.23 22.65
CA ILE A 14 19.19 23.79 22.46
C ILE A 14 18.18 23.60 21.33
N ALA A 15 18.69 23.33 20.13
CA ALA A 15 17.88 22.89 19.01
C ALA A 15 17.26 21.52 19.36
N LEU A 16 15.99 21.55 19.77
CA LEU A 16 15.16 20.34 19.85
C LEU A 16 14.95 19.82 18.42
N CYS A 17 15.81 18.90 17.97
CA CYS A 17 15.50 18.03 16.84
C CYS A 17 14.22 17.28 17.16
N GLY A 18 13.10 17.76 16.62
CA GLY A 18 11.82 17.07 16.66
C GLY A 18 11.90 15.81 15.82
N CYS A 19 12.21 14.67 16.44
CA CYS A 19 11.86 13.38 15.88
C CYS A 19 10.33 13.31 15.84
N THR A 20 9.73 13.57 14.68
CA THR A 20 8.33 13.22 14.44
C THR A 20 8.28 11.73 14.18
N THR A 21 8.23 10.93 15.23
CA THR A 21 7.86 9.52 15.12
C THR A 21 6.38 9.49 14.78
N THR A 22 6.02 9.43 13.50
CA THR A 22 4.64 9.14 13.11
C THR A 22 4.34 7.72 13.58
N SER A 23 3.55 7.61 14.65
CA SER A 23 3.07 6.37 15.29
C SER A 23 2.00 5.69 14.46
N ASP A 24 2.22 5.62 13.17
CA ASP A 24 1.32 4.99 12.23
C ASP A 24 1.49 3.47 12.36
N SER A 25 0.52 2.83 13.02
CA SER A 25 0.55 1.41 13.45
C SER A 25 0.45 0.38 12.31
N PHE A 26 0.74 0.77 11.07
CA PHE A 26 0.70 -0.12 9.92
C PHE A 26 2.10 -0.59 9.51
N ARG A 27 2.18 -1.85 9.08
CA ARG A 27 3.42 -2.41 8.54
C ARG A 27 3.54 -2.02 7.07
N GLN A 28 4.59 -1.27 6.74
CA GLN A 28 4.90 -0.98 5.35
C GLN A 28 5.54 -2.18 4.64
N LYS A 29 5.14 -2.39 3.39
CA LYS A 29 5.70 -3.38 2.48
C LYS A 29 5.87 -2.76 1.11
N SER A 30 6.93 -3.15 0.41
CA SER A 30 7.17 -2.76 -0.97
C SER A 30 7.13 -4.00 -1.87
N VAL A 31 6.46 -3.89 -3.02
CA VAL A 31 6.43 -4.92 -4.06
C VAL A 31 6.68 -4.28 -5.42
N SER A 32 7.33 -5.01 -6.31
CA SER A 32 7.56 -4.58 -7.68
C SER A 32 6.74 -5.40 -8.66
N LYS A 33 6.18 -4.75 -9.68
CA LYS A 33 5.37 -5.36 -10.75
C LYS A 33 5.83 -4.84 -12.10
N THR A 34 6.02 -5.71 -13.08
CA THR A 34 6.26 -5.30 -14.47
C THR A 34 4.99 -5.52 -15.27
N VAL A 35 4.60 -4.53 -16.07
CA VAL A 35 3.35 -4.54 -16.85
C VAL A 35 3.59 -3.97 -18.25
N LEU A 36 2.74 -4.33 -19.20
CA LEU A 36 2.75 -3.77 -20.55
C LEU A 36 1.97 -2.45 -20.61
N SER A 37 2.46 -1.52 -21.43
CA SER A 37 1.87 -0.20 -21.61
C SER A 37 0.45 -0.29 -22.16
N GLY A 38 -0.50 0.39 -21.51
CA GLY A 38 -1.91 0.41 -21.92
C GLY A 38 -2.67 -0.89 -21.67
N GLU A 39 -2.06 -1.90 -21.08
CA GLU A 39 -2.73 -3.17 -20.78
C GLU A 39 -3.29 -3.22 -19.36
N LYS A 40 -4.56 -3.63 -19.25
CA LYS A 40 -5.20 -3.88 -17.96
C LYS A 40 -4.56 -5.10 -17.30
N THR A 41 -3.77 -4.86 -16.26
CA THR A 41 -3.02 -5.89 -15.54
C THR A 41 -3.54 -6.05 -14.11
N LYS A 42 -3.74 -7.30 -13.68
CA LYS A 42 -4.04 -7.63 -12.28
C LYS A 42 -2.77 -7.53 -11.43
N LEU A 43 -2.74 -6.60 -10.47
CA LEU A 43 -1.59 -6.42 -9.58
C LEU A 43 -1.69 -7.21 -8.28
N GLY A 44 -2.92 -7.45 -7.82
CA GLY A 44 -3.19 -8.17 -6.58
C GLY A 44 -4.67 -8.49 -6.42
N GLN A 45 -4.97 -9.26 -5.39
CA GLN A 45 -6.34 -9.56 -4.98
C GLN A 45 -6.40 -9.78 -3.47
N THR A 46 -7.55 -9.54 -2.87
CA THR A 46 -7.85 -9.83 -1.47
C THR A 46 -9.12 -10.69 -1.38
N TRP A 47 -9.20 -11.47 -0.31
CA TRP A 47 -10.34 -12.32 0.00
C TRP A 47 -10.44 -12.50 1.51
N HIS A 48 -11.61 -12.89 1.99
CA HIS A 48 -11.84 -13.25 3.39
C HIS A 48 -12.82 -14.43 3.43
N VAL A 49 -12.32 -15.57 3.92
CA VAL A 49 -13.06 -16.84 3.89
C VAL A 49 -13.01 -17.52 5.25
N ASN A 50 -14.06 -18.29 5.55
CA ASN A 50 -14.11 -19.19 6.69
C ASN A 50 -13.34 -20.49 6.43
N LYS A 51 -13.25 -21.35 7.46
CA LYS A 51 -12.63 -22.69 7.36
C LYS A 51 -13.34 -23.63 6.38
N ASP A 52 -14.58 -23.37 6.03
CA ASP A 52 -15.36 -24.08 5.01
C ASP A 52 -15.28 -23.42 3.61
N CYS A 53 -14.42 -22.40 3.46
CA CYS A 53 -14.24 -21.59 2.26
C CYS A 53 -15.41 -20.67 1.92
N SER A 54 -16.42 -20.54 2.79
CA SER A 54 -17.50 -19.57 2.57
C SER A 54 -16.96 -18.14 2.63
N PHE A 55 -17.45 -17.26 1.76
CA PHE A 55 -17.11 -15.84 1.79
C PHE A 55 -17.66 -15.16 3.05
N VAL A 56 -16.82 -14.40 3.75
CA VAL A 56 -17.20 -13.68 4.98
C VAL A 56 -17.61 -12.23 4.67
N GLY A 57 -16.89 -11.58 3.77
CA GLY A 57 -17.08 -10.16 3.46
C GLY A 57 -15.84 -9.54 2.83
N TYR A 58 -15.98 -8.34 2.29
CA TYR A 58 -14.84 -7.61 1.74
C TYR A 58 -13.98 -7.01 2.85
N LEU A 59 -12.66 -7.10 2.72
CA LEU A 59 -11.75 -6.39 3.62
C LEU A 59 -11.79 -4.88 3.30
N PRO A 60 -11.71 -3.98 4.31
CA PRO A 60 -11.61 -2.54 4.09
C PRO A 60 -10.27 -2.17 3.47
N THR A 61 -10.18 -2.34 2.15
CA THR A 61 -9.01 -2.01 1.33
C THR A 61 -9.16 -0.58 0.83
N HIS A 62 -8.13 0.24 1.03
CA HIS A 62 -8.13 1.64 0.65
C HIS A 62 -6.96 1.96 -0.27
N VAL A 63 -7.22 2.67 -1.37
CA VAL A 63 -6.17 3.25 -2.20
C VAL A 63 -5.77 4.57 -1.57
N ILE A 64 -4.56 4.64 -1.03
CA ILE A 64 -4.00 5.82 -0.35
C ILE A 64 -3.37 6.78 -1.36
N GLU A 65 -2.70 6.24 -2.38
CA GLU A 65 -2.09 7.01 -3.47
C GLU A 65 -2.39 6.31 -4.81
N GLN A 66 -2.98 7.06 -5.74
CA GLN A 66 -3.20 6.63 -7.11
C GLN A 66 -1.90 6.76 -7.93
N PRO A 67 -1.72 5.94 -8.99
CA PRO A 67 -0.61 6.10 -9.91
C PRO A 67 -0.64 7.46 -10.61
N LYS A 68 0.53 7.95 -11.00
CA LYS A 68 0.67 9.23 -11.71
C LYS A 68 0.47 9.11 -13.22
N HIS A 69 0.74 7.94 -13.79
CA HIS A 69 0.75 7.72 -15.24
C HIS A 69 -0.17 6.56 -15.64
N GLY A 70 -1.30 6.45 -14.97
CA GLY A 70 -2.27 5.39 -15.16
C GLY A 70 -3.43 5.49 -14.20
N ARG A 71 -4.21 4.41 -14.08
CA ARG A 71 -5.28 4.29 -13.09
C ARG A 71 -5.20 2.95 -12.38
N PHE A 72 -5.47 2.97 -11.08
CA PHE A 72 -5.66 1.77 -10.28
C PHE A 72 -7.10 1.70 -9.78
N GLN A 73 -7.71 0.52 -9.91
CA GLN A 73 -9.07 0.26 -9.45
C GLN A 73 -9.16 -1.05 -8.68
N LEU A 74 -9.93 -1.00 -7.60
CA LEU A 74 -10.42 -2.17 -6.89
C LEU A 74 -11.75 -2.59 -7.51
N VAL A 75 -11.84 -3.84 -7.94
CA VAL A 75 -13.02 -4.42 -8.57
C VAL A 75 -13.46 -5.64 -7.78
N ARG A 76 -14.74 -5.69 -7.42
CA ARG A 76 -15.33 -6.85 -6.74
C ARG A 76 -15.66 -7.92 -7.76
N GLU A 77 -14.98 -9.06 -7.67
CA GLU A 77 -15.20 -10.19 -8.57
C GLU A 77 -14.77 -11.51 -7.92
N PRO A 78 -15.24 -12.66 -8.43
CA PRO A 78 -14.87 -13.95 -7.86
C PRO A 78 -13.39 -14.31 -8.14
N VAL A 79 -12.66 -14.72 -7.12
CA VAL A 79 -11.24 -15.07 -7.15
C VAL A 79 -11.00 -16.48 -6.62
N PHE A 80 -9.83 -17.05 -6.95
CA PHE A 80 -9.29 -18.22 -6.27
C PHE A 80 -8.32 -17.75 -5.16
N PRO A 81 -8.62 -18.00 -3.88
CA PRO A 81 -7.75 -17.65 -2.76
C PRO A 81 -6.35 -18.29 -2.85
N TYR A 82 -5.31 -17.57 -2.42
CA TYR A 82 -3.96 -18.12 -2.28
C TYR A 82 -3.67 -18.58 -0.83
N GLU A 83 -4.57 -19.37 -0.27
CA GLU A 83 -4.52 -19.81 1.14
C GLU A 83 -3.44 -20.85 1.42
N LYS A 84 -3.00 -21.01 2.67
CA LYS A 84 -2.02 -22.06 3.09
C LYS A 84 -2.55 -22.81 4.32
N GLY A 85 -1.89 -23.90 4.71
CA GLY A 85 -2.26 -24.67 5.91
C GLY A 85 -3.68 -25.26 5.83
N GLU A 86 -4.45 -25.13 6.92
CA GLU A 86 -5.83 -25.65 7.00
C GLU A 86 -6.78 -25.11 5.91
N LEU A 87 -6.48 -23.92 5.38
CA LEU A 87 -7.27 -23.27 4.33
C LEU A 87 -6.80 -23.61 2.91
N ALA A 88 -5.77 -24.45 2.73
CA ALA A 88 -5.24 -24.79 1.40
C ALA A 88 -6.30 -25.36 0.44
N LYS A 89 -7.31 -26.05 0.99
CA LYS A 89 -8.48 -26.56 0.23
C LYS A 89 -9.29 -25.45 -0.46
N CYS A 90 -9.24 -24.21 0.04
CA CYS A 90 -9.97 -23.09 -0.54
C CYS A 90 -9.35 -22.57 -1.84
N ARG A 91 -8.12 -22.99 -2.21
CA ARG A 91 -7.48 -22.60 -3.48
C ARG A 91 -8.25 -23.07 -4.72
N THR A 92 -9.03 -24.13 -4.60
CA THR A 92 -9.81 -24.71 -5.70
C THR A 92 -11.27 -24.24 -5.71
N VAL A 93 -11.66 -23.42 -4.73
CA VAL A 93 -13.02 -22.89 -4.60
C VAL A 93 -12.99 -21.43 -5.04
N LYS A 94 -13.84 -21.08 -6.01
CA LYS A 94 -14.01 -19.69 -6.42
C LYS A 94 -14.88 -18.97 -5.39
N VAL A 95 -14.37 -17.91 -4.79
CA VAL A 95 -15.07 -17.14 -3.74
C VAL A 95 -15.15 -15.68 -4.15
N GLN A 96 -16.07 -14.92 -3.56
CA GLN A 96 -16.09 -13.47 -3.76
C GLN A 96 -14.81 -12.84 -3.18
N GLY A 97 -14.27 -11.84 -3.88
CA GLY A 97 -13.09 -11.10 -3.44
C GLY A 97 -12.99 -9.75 -4.14
N GLU A 98 -11.85 -9.10 -3.96
CA GLU A 98 -11.56 -7.81 -4.59
C GLU A 98 -10.23 -7.89 -5.32
N VAL A 99 -10.18 -7.36 -6.54
CA VAL A 99 -9.02 -7.43 -7.44
C VAL A 99 -8.55 -6.02 -7.76
N GLY A 100 -7.25 -5.79 -7.57
CA GLY A 100 -6.59 -4.55 -7.93
C GLY A 100 -6.10 -4.60 -9.37
N TYR A 101 -6.72 -3.82 -10.25
CA TYR A 101 -6.33 -3.67 -11.64
C TYR A 101 -5.62 -2.35 -11.88
N TYR A 102 -4.51 -2.40 -12.61
CA TYR A 102 -3.78 -1.25 -13.12
C TYR A 102 -3.84 -1.21 -14.65
N ILE A 103 -3.91 -0.02 -15.21
CA ILE A 103 -3.67 0.23 -16.63
C ILE A 103 -2.92 1.57 -16.72
N SER A 104 -1.79 1.59 -17.40
CA SER A 104 -1.05 2.83 -17.65
C SER A 104 -1.78 3.70 -18.68
N GLU A 105 -1.41 4.97 -18.76
CA GLU A 105 -1.76 5.78 -19.92
C GLU A 105 -1.20 5.13 -21.20
N PRO A 106 -1.92 5.20 -22.33
CA PRO A 106 -1.46 4.61 -23.58
C PRO A 106 -0.09 5.15 -24.00
N GLY A 107 0.88 4.26 -24.21
CA GLY A 107 2.23 4.61 -24.64
C GLY A 107 3.18 5.08 -23.53
N TYR A 108 2.69 5.18 -22.28
CA TYR A 108 3.56 5.46 -21.14
C TYR A 108 4.55 4.30 -20.91
N ILE A 109 5.82 4.62 -20.70
CA ILE A 109 6.91 3.69 -20.38
C ILE A 109 7.71 4.31 -19.24
N GLY A 110 7.97 3.56 -18.18
CA GLY A 110 8.66 4.06 -17.00
C GLY A 110 8.06 3.54 -15.70
N SER A 111 8.39 4.22 -14.61
CA SER A 111 8.00 3.81 -13.27
C SER A 111 6.75 4.54 -12.77
N ASP A 112 5.83 3.78 -12.21
CA ASP A 112 4.63 4.27 -11.53
C ASP A 112 4.55 3.71 -10.11
N LYS A 113 3.70 4.29 -9.27
CA LYS A 113 3.60 3.92 -7.86
C LYS A 113 2.15 3.96 -7.39
N ILE A 114 1.73 2.92 -6.70
CA ILE A 114 0.41 2.82 -6.09
C ILE A 114 0.61 2.50 -4.61
N VAL A 115 -0.15 3.15 -3.73
CA VAL A 115 -0.13 2.82 -2.29
C VAL A 115 -1.51 2.34 -1.88
N VAL A 116 -1.56 1.11 -1.34
CA VAL A 116 -2.79 0.47 -0.88
C VAL A 116 -2.66 0.09 0.59
N ARG A 117 -3.66 0.40 1.39
CA ARG A 117 -3.74 0.00 2.79
C ARG A 117 -4.85 -1.03 2.97
N SER A 118 -4.54 -2.18 3.57
CA SER A 118 -5.50 -3.26 3.79
C SER A 118 -5.18 -4.03 5.06
N PRO A 119 -6.19 -4.55 5.78
CA PRO A 119 -5.96 -5.62 6.75
C PRO A 119 -5.25 -6.80 6.11
N SER A 120 -4.44 -7.47 6.92
CA SER A 120 -3.73 -8.70 6.57
C SER A 120 -4.17 -9.81 7.53
N GLY A 121 -4.06 -11.06 7.07
CA GLY A 121 -4.55 -12.24 7.82
C GLY A 121 -3.89 -12.50 9.18
N ASN A 122 -2.91 -11.69 9.60
CA ASN A 122 -2.29 -11.76 10.93
C ASN A 122 -2.84 -10.72 11.92
N GLY A 123 -3.98 -10.07 11.60
CA GLY A 123 -4.61 -9.05 12.44
C GLY A 123 -3.96 -7.67 12.38
N ARG A 124 -2.99 -7.44 11.47
CA ARG A 124 -2.37 -6.13 11.25
C ARG A 124 -2.87 -5.48 9.97
N VAL A 125 -2.78 -4.16 9.92
CA VAL A 125 -2.94 -3.39 8.68
C VAL A 125 -1.59 -3.27 7.99
N ASP A 126 -1.55 -3.65 6.71
CA ASP A 126 -0.38 -3.46 5.85
C ASP A 126 -0.61 -2.25 4.94
N GLU A 127 0.41 -1.41 4.80
CA GLU A 127 0.52 -0.42 3.73
C GLU A 127 1.46 -0.97 2.67
N THR A 128 0.91 -1.29 1.50
CA THR A 128 1.64 -1.87 0.38
C THR A 128 1.93 -0.81 -0.66
N ILE A 129 3.21 -0.50 -0.83
CA ILE A 129 3.75 0.32 -1.91
C ILE A 129 4.01 -0.59 -3.10
N MET A 130 3.24 -0.45 -4.16
CA MET A 130 3.41 -1.18 -5.41
C MET A 130 4.18 -0.29 -6.39
N ASN A 131 5.43 -0.64 -6.66
CA ASN A 131 6.24 -0.02 -7.71
C ASN A 131 5.96 -0.74 -9.02
N VAL A 132 5.42 -0.02 -10.00
CA VAL A 132 5.03 -0.58 -11.29
C VAL A 132 6.05 -0.14 -12.33
N ASN A 133 6.72 -1.09 -12.98
CA ASN A 133 7.59 -0.85 -14.12
C ASN A 133 6.80 -1.13 -15.41
N VAL A 134 6.51 -0.08 -16.16
CA VAL A 134 5.76 -0.14 -17.41
C VAL A 134 6.72 -0.27 -18.57
N VAL A 135 6.56 -1.33 -19.36
CA VAL A 135 7.38 -1.65 -20.53
C VAL A 135 6.52 -1.73 -21.80
N LYS A 136 7.18 -1.79 -22.96
CA LYS A 136 6.51 -1.89 -24.26
C LYS A 136 5.94 -3.28 -24.48
#